data_AF-A0A7L2JQ74-F1
#
_entry.id   AF-A0A7L2JQ74-F1
#
_cell.length_a   1.000
_cell.length_b   1.000
_cell.length_c   1.000
_cell.angle_alpha   90.00
_cell.angle_beta   90.00
_cell.angle_gamma   90.00
#
_symmetry.space_group_name_H-M   'P 1'
#
loop_
_entity.id
_entity.type
_entity.pdbx_description
1 polymer ?
#
loop_
_entity_poly.entity_id
_entity_poly.type
_entity_poly.pdbx_seq_one_letter_code
_entity_poly.pdbx_strand_id
1 'polypeptide(L)'
;SLGQNVIVIVPGANLLLNFEDLKRASDVICKAKVVVCQLEINPAVSLEALKMARASGVKTLFNPAPALADLDPQFYTYSDIFCCNETEAEILTGIPVGNLEDAEKVGHMLSKRGCKLVIVTLGAEGCMMMSGDEPIPKHVPAGKVRAVDTTGAGDSFVGALAFYLAYYPKLSVEEMIRKSNCVASVSVQAPGTQSSYPYRKDLPQDLF
;
A
#
# COMPACT_ATOMS: atom_id res chain seq x y z
N SER A 1 15.40 -10.38 -21.79
CA SER A 1 14.10 -10.85 -22.31
C SER A 1 13.11 -10.75 -21.17
N LEU A 2 11.93 -10.17 -21.41
CA LEU A 2 10.88 -10.03 -20.39
C LEU A 2 10.32 -11.43 -20.11
N GLY A 3 10.50 -11.93 -18.89
CA GLY A 3 9.93 -13.20 -18.46
C GLY A 3 8.41 -13.08 -18.47
N GLN A 4 7.75 -13.77 -19.40
CA GLN A 4 6.30 -13.90 -19.38
C GLN A 4 5.93 -14.86 -18.25
N ASN A 5 5.39 -14.33 -17.16
CA ASN A 5 4.91 -15.12 -16.03
C ASN A 5 3.43 -15.46 -16.24
N VAL A 6 3.07 -16.73 -16.06
CA VAL A 6 1.69 -17.17 -15.88
C VAL A 6 1.51 -17.47 -14.40
N ILE A 7 0.67 -16.69 -13.72
CA ILE A 7 0.38 -16.86 -12.30
C ILE A 7 -1.05 -17.37 -12.17
N VAL A 8 -1.22 -18.55 -11.59
CA VAL A 8 -2.52 -19.10 -11.22
C VAL A 8 -2.61 -19.07 -9.70
N ILE A 9 -3.50 -18.22 -9.17
CA ILE A 9 -3.72 -18.08 -7.73
C ILE A 9 -4.95 -18.89 -7.35
N VAL A 10 -4.81 -19.80 -6.39
CA VAL A 10 -5.93 -20.50 -5.74
C VAL A 10 -6.01 -19.99 -4.30
N PRO A 11 -6.97 -19.10 -3.97
CA PRO A 11 -7.04 -18.44 -2.66
C PRO A 11 -7.16 -19.39 -1.47
N GLY A 12 -7.78 -20.57 -1.67
CA GLY A 12 -7.83 -21.64 -0.66
C GLY A 12 -8.31 -21.15 0.70
N ALA A 13 -7.51 -21.40 1.74
CA ALA A 13 -7.83 -21.03 3.12
C ALA A 13 -7.99 -19.51 3.35
N ASN A 14 -7.45 -18.65 2.49
CA ASN A 14 -7.58 -17.19 2.63
C ASN A 14 -9.03 -16.72 2.59
N LEU A 15 -9.89 -17.41 1.82
CA LEU A 15 -11.33 -17.09 1.74
C LEU A 15 -12.15 -17.66 2.90
N LEU A 16 -11.55 -18.51 3.75
CA LEU A 16 -12.21 -19.07 4.93
C LEU A 16 -12.07 -18.16 6.16
N LEU A 17 -11.16 -17.18 6.10
CA LEU A 17 -11.08 -16.13 7.11
C LEU A 17 -12.42 -15.40 7.18
N ASN A 18 -13.00 -15.31 8.37
CA ASN A 18 -14.35 -14.80 8.58
C ASN A 18 -14.46 -13.83 9.77
N PHE A 19 -15.66 -13.31 10.01
CA PHE A 19 -15.91 -12.33 11.07
C PHE A 19 -15.64 -12.84 12.49
N GLU A 20 -15.84 -14.13 12.76
CA GLU A 20 -15.52 -14.70 14.08
C GLU A 20 -14.01 -14.75 14.31
N ASP A 21 -13.22 -14.96 13.25
CA ASP A 21 -11.76 -14.91 13.33
C ASP A 21 -11.28 -13.48 13.66
N LEU A 22 -11.85 -12.46 12.99
CA LEU A 22 -11.58 -11.05 13.30
C LEU A 22 -11.98 -10.69 14.73
N LYS A 23 -13.15 -11.16 15.17
CA LYS A 23 -13.64 -10.91 16.53
C LYS A 23 -12.70 -11.49 17.58
N ARG A 24 -12.12 -12.68 17.35
CA ARG A 24 -11.09 -13.25 18.24
C ARG A 24 -9.80 -12.42 18.27
N ALA A 25 -9.50 -11.68 17.20
CA ALA A 25 -8.36 -10.78 17.11
C ALA A 25 -8.65 -9.33 17.56
N SER A 26 -9.88 -9.02 18.00
CA SER A 26 -10.31 -7.64 18.28
C SER A 26 -9.39 -6.90 19.25
N ASP A 27 -9.02 -7.55 20.36
CA ASP A 27 -8.15 -6.96 21.38
C ASP A 27 -6.76 -6.59 20.84
N VAL A 28 -6.23 -7.37 19.89
CA VAL A 28 -4.95 -7.10 19.23
C VAL A 28 -5.12 -5.94 18.24
N ILE A 29 -6.19 -5.96 17.45
CA ILE A 29 -6.53 -4.90 16.49
C ILE A 29 -6.64 -3.55 17.21
N CYS A 30 -7.42 -3.47 18.29
CA CYS A 30 -7.68 -2.23 19.03
C CYS A 30 -6.43 -1.64 19.71
N LYS A 31 -5.40 -2.45 19.96
CA LYS A 31 -4.13 -2.03 20.60
C LYS A 31 -3.02 -1.76 19.60
N ALA A 32 -3.22 -2.11 18.33
CA ALA A 32 -2.24 -1.88 17.28
C ALA A 32 -2.03 -0.40 17.00
N LYS A 33 -0.95 -0.07 16.28
CA LYS A 33 -0.72 1.29 15.77
C LYS A 33 -1.25 1.46 14.35
N VAL A 34 -1.15 0.40 13.55
CA VAL A 34 -1.56 0.35 12.15
C VAL A 34 -2.18 -1.00 11.88
N VAL A 35 -3.27 -1.01 11.11
CA VAL A 35 -3.86 -2.21 10.51
C VAL A 35 -3.71 -2.10 9.01
N VAL A 36 -3.18 -3.17 8.40
CA VAL A 36 -2.93 -3.25 6.96
C VAL A 36 -3.87 -4.31 6.37
N CYS A 37 -4.59 -3.95 5.30
CA CYS A 37 -5.47 -4.88 4.59
C CYS A 37 -5.21 -4.84 3.07
N GLN A 38 -5.45 -5.97 2.41
CA GLN A 38 -5.50 -6.10 0.95
C GLN A 38 -6.80 -6.79 0.49
N LEU A 39 -6.88 -7.19 -0.79
CA LEU A 39 -8.04 -7.85 -1.42
C LEU A 39 -7.79 -9.33 -1.78
N GLU A 40 -6.83 -9.99 -1.15
CA GLU A 40 -6.57 -11.44 -1.31
C GLU A 40 -7.39 -12.34 -0.35
N ILE A 41 -8.24 -11.73 0.48
CA ILE A 41 -9.24 -12.40 1.33
C ILE A 41 -10.64 -11.93 0.94
N ASN A 42 -11.68 -12.43 1.62
CA ASN A 42 -13.03 -11.91 1.43
C ASN A 42 -13.08 -10.38 1.69
N PRO A 43 -13.47 -9.55 0.70
CA PRO A 43 -13.48 -8.09 0.86
C PRO A 43 -14.34 -7.61 2.04
N ALA A 44 -15.43 -8.30 2.37
CA ALA A 44 -16.26 -7.95 3.51
C ALA A 44 -15.50 -8.06 4.84
N VAL A 45 -14.58 -9.02 4.95
CA VAL A 45 -13.72 -9.23 6.12
C VAL A 45 -12.63 -8.16 6.17
N SER A 46 -11.95 -7.85 5.06
CA SER A 46 -11.01 -6.72 5.00
C SER A 46 -11.67 -5.41 5.43
N LEU A 47 -12.89 -5.14 4.94
CA LEU A 47 -13.63 -3.94 5.26
C LEU A 47 -13.99 -3.86 6.75
N GLU A 48 -14.41 -4.97 7.36
CA GLU A 48 -14.72 -5.02 8.78
C GLU A 48 -13.48 -4.79 9.64
N ALA A 49 -12.32 -5.34 9.25
CA ALA A 49 -11.06 -5.08 9.95
C ALA A 49 -10.69 -3.58 9.92
N LEU A 50 -10.87 -2.90 8.77
CA LEU A 50 -10.66 -1.45 8.65
C LEU A 50 -11.63 -0.65 9.52
N LYS A 51 -12.90 -1.06 9.59
CA LYS A 51 -13.92 -0.45 10.47
C LYS A 51 -13.56 -0.59 11.94
N MET A 52 -13.18 -1.79 12.38
CA MET A 52 -12.77 -2.07 13.76
C MET A 52 -11.53 -1.24 14.16
N ALA A 53 -10.54 -1.17 13.27
CA ALA A 53 -9.34 -0.37 13.47
C ALA A 53 -9.69 1.12 13.65
N ARG A 54 -10.45 1.68 12.70
CA ARG A 54 -10.85 3.10 12.74
C ARG A 54 -11.68 3.44 13.97
N ALA A 55 -12.64 2.59 14.34
CA ALA A 55 -13.46 2.78 15.54
C ALA A 55 -12.62 2.84 16.83
N SER A 56 -11.44 2.21 16.81
CA SER A 56 -10.49 2.18 17.93
C SER A 56 -9.40 3.24 17.84
N GLY A 57 -9.47 4.15 16.86
CA GLY A 57 -8.44 5.17 16.62
C GLY A 57 -7.12 4.62 16.07
N VAL A 58 -7.13 3.38 15.56
CA VAL A 58 -5.96 2.73 14.93
C VAL A 58 -5.89 3.14 13.48
N LYS A 59 -4.68 3.45 13.01
CA LYS A 59 -4.47 3.93 11.64
C LYS A 59 -4.72 2.80 10.63
N THR A 60 -5.46 3.10 9.56
CA THR A 60 -5.73 2.12 8.50
C THR A 60 -4.89 2.38 7.26
N LEU A 61 -4.16 1.35 6.82
CA LEU A 61 -3.43 1.32 5.56
C LEU A 61 -4.06 0.24 4.67
N PHE A 62 -4.70 0.66 3.59
CA PHE A 62 -5.34 -0.26 2.66
C PHE A 62 -4.63 -0.25 1.33
N ASN A 63 -4.30 -1.44 0.84
CA ASN A 63 -3.76 -1.65 -0.50
C ASN A 63 -4.79 -2.46 -1.31
N PRO A 64 -5.50 -1.86 -2.30
CA PRO A 64 -6.55 -2.53 -3.06
C PRO A 64 -5.95 -3.50 -4.11
N ALA A 65 -5.13 -4.44 -3.67
CA ALA A 65 -4.45 -5.41 -4.53
C ALA A 65 -5.02 -6.83 -4.29
N PRO A 66 -5.40 -7.57 -5.35
CA PRO A 66 -5.65 -7.07 -6.71
C PRO A 66 -6.87 -6.14 -6.75
N ALA A 67 -6.86 -5.16 -7.65
CA ALA A 67 -7.94 -4.16 -7.72
C ALA A 67 -9.25 -4.75 -8.26
N LEU A 68 -10.36 -4.26 -7.71
CA LEU A 68 -11.73 -4.56 -8.15
C LEU A 68 -12.33 -3.28 -8.72
N ALA A 69 -12.82 -3.31 -9.97
CA ALA A 69 -13.42 -2.13 -10.61
C ALA A 69 -14.66 -1.60 -9.86
N ASP A 70 -15.42 -2.51 -9.25
CA ASP A 70 -16.61 -2.26 -8.43
C ASP A 70 -16.32 -2.29 -6.92
N LEU A 71 -15.15 -1.79 -6.50
CA LEU A 71 -14.76 -1.72 -5.09
C LEU A 71 -15.80 -0.94 -4.25
N ASP A 72 -16.25 -1.56 -3.15
CA ASP A 72 -17.18 -0.93 -2.20
C ASP A 72 -16.65 0.46 -1.76
N PRO A 73 -17.44 1.55 -1.92
CA PRO A 73 -17.01 2.89 -1.59
C PRO A 73 -16.54 3.09 -0.14
N GLN A 74 -16.97 2.21 0.77
CA GLN A 74 -16.54 2.23 2.15
C GLN A 74 -15.02 2.03 2.28
N PHE A 75 -14.37 1.28 1.38
CA PHE A 75 -12.91 1.14 1.42
C PHE A 75 -12.19 2.48 1.29
N TYR A 76 -12.64 3.38 0.42
CA TYR A 76 -12.05 4.72 0.31
C TYR A 76 -12.19 5.50 1.62
N THR A 77 -13.40 5.49 2.18
CA THR A 77 -13.69 6.30 3.38
C THR A 77 -13.06 5.76 4.65
N TYR A 78 -12.91 4.44 4.81
CA TYR A 78 -12.30 3.80 5.98
C TYR A 78 -10.78 3.64 5.89
N SER A 79 -10.16 4.14 4.82
CA SER A 79 -8.71 4.16 4.66
C SER A 79 -8.14 5.53 5.05
N ASP A 80 -7.34 5.57 6.11
CA ASP A 80 -6.49 6.73 6.39
C ASP A 80 -5.43 6.87 5.29
N ILE A 81 -4.93 5.73 4.79
CA ILE A 81 -3.98 5.67 3.68
C ILE A 81 -4.45 4.60 2.69
N PHE A 82 -4.60 5.01 1.45
CA PHE A 82 -4.99 4.19 0.32
C PHE A 82 -3.81 4.10 -0.66
N CYS A 83 -3.17 2.94 -0.76
CA CYS A 83 -1.92 2.76 -1.51
C CYS A 83 -2.10 1.75 -2.64
N CYS A 84 -1.98 2.18 -3.89
CA CYS A 84 -2.13 1.31 -5.08
C CYS A 84 -0.99 1.54 -6.08
N ASN A 85 -0.81 0.65 -7.06
CA ASN A 85 0.08 0.87 -8.20
C ASN A 85 -0.68 1.45 -9.41
N GLU A 86 0.03 1.67 -10.52
CA GLU A 86 -0.52 2.22 -11.77
C GLU A 86 -1.69 1.40 -12.32
N THR A 87 -1.54 0.07 -12.39
CA THR A 87 -2.55 -0.83 -12.96
C THR A 87 -3.80 -0.91 -12.08
N GLU A 88 -3.63 -0.96 -10.77
CA GLU A 88 -4.73 -0.93 -9.80
C GLU A 88 -5.47 0.40 -9.85
N ALA A 89 -4.72 1.51 -9.92
CA ALA A 89 -5.26 2.85 -10.05
C ALA A 89 -6.11 2.99 -11.33
N GLU A 90 -5.63 2.45 -12.45
CA GLU A 90 -6.39 2.38 -13.71
C GLU A 90 -7.67 1.55 -13.57
N ILE A 91 -7.61 0.35 -12.97
CA ILE A 91 -8.80 -0.49 -12.75
C ILE A 91 -9.85 0.25 -11.91
N LEU A 92 -9.43 0.95 -10.85
CA LEU A 92 -10.33 1.65 -9.95
C LEU A 92 -10.95 2.90 -10.59
N THR A 93 -10.23 3.59 -11.47
CA THR A 93 -10.64 4.92 -11.97
C THR A 93 -11.07 4.94 -13.43
N GLY A 94 -10.69 3.93 -14.21
CA GLY A 94 -10.81 3.92 -15.67
C GLY A 94 -9.85 4.88 -16.38
N ILE A 95 -8.86 5.44 -15.67
CA ILE A 95 -7.86 6.38 -16.22
C ILE A 95 -6.51 5.66 -16.30
N PRO A 96 -5.94 5.50 -17.50
CA PRO A 96 -4.59 4.96 -17.66
C PRO A 96 -3.55 5.83 -16.94
N VAL A 97 -2.57 5.20 -16.31
CA VAL A 97 -1.47 5.90 -15.60
C VAL A 97 -0.15 5.65 -16.33
N GLY A 98 0.22 6.56 -17.23
CA GLY A 98 1.45 6.45 -18.03
C GLY A 98 2.55 7.46 -17.68
N ASN A 99 2.23 8.49 -16.90
CA ASN A 99 3.15 9.56 -16.51
C ASN A 99 2.69 10.22 -15.18
N LEU A 100 3.47 11.19 -14.70
CA LEU A 100 3.17 11.89 -13.45
C LEU A 100 1.83 12.65 -13.49
N GLU A 101 1.50 13.30 -14.61
CA GLU A 101 0.23 14.04 -14.76
C GLU A 101 -0.99 13.11 -14.66
N ASP A 102 -0.89 11.90 -15.21
CA ASP A 102 -1.95 10.90 -15.08
C ASP A 102 -2.09 10.38 -13.64
N ALA A 103 -0.96 10.17 -12.96
CA ALA A 103 -0.95 9.80 -11.54
C ALA A 103 -1.59 10.89 -10.66
N GLU A 104 -1.38 12.17 -10.98
CA GLU A 104 -2.04 13.30 -10.31
C GLU A 104 -3.56 13.26 -10.52
N LYS A 105 -4.03 13.05 -11.75
CA LYS A 105 -5.47 12.96 -12.07
C LYS A 105 -6.15 11.83 -11.29
N VAL A 106 -5.51 10.65 -11.24
CA VAL A 106 -6.04 9.52 -10.48
C VAL A 106 -5.99 9.78 -8.98
N GLY A 107 -4.90 10.36 -8.46
CA GLY A 107 -4.79 10.77 -7.06
C GLY A 107 -5.93 11.71 -6.64
N HIS A 108 -6.25 12.70 -7.47
CA HIS A 108 -7.39 13.59 -7.24
C HIS A 108 -8.73 12.84 -7.26
N MET A 109 -8.93 11.92 -8.20
CA MET A 109 -10.19 11.16 -8.26
C MET A 109 -10.38 10.28 -7.02
N LEU A 110 -9.35 9.55 -6.60
CA LEU A 110 -9.39 8.68 -5.43
C LEU A 110 -9.57 9.50 -4.13
N SER A 111 -8.92 10.68 -4.04
CA SER A 111 -9.14 11.60 -2.92
C SER A 111 -10.59 12.08 -2.85
N LYS A 112 -11.20 12.44 -3.99
CA LYS A 112 -12.64 12.82 -4.07
C LYS A 112 -13.60 11.68 -3.68
N ARG A 113 -13.17 10.41 -3.75
CA ARG A 113 -13.96 9.26 -3.29
C ARG A 113 -13.92 9.08 -1.76
N GLY A 114 -13.09 9.85 -1.04
CA GLY A 114 -13.07 9.91 0.41
C GLY A 114 -11.79 9.42 1.07
N CYS A 115 -10.74 9.09 0.30
CA CYS A 115 -9.44 8.73 0.85
C CYS A 115 -8.77 9.96 1.49
N LYS A 116 -8.25 9.82 2.73
CA LYS A 116 -7.53 10.90 3.40
C LYS A 116 -6.12 11.10 2.84
N LEU A 117 -5.41 10.01 2.55
CA LEU A 117 -4.15 10.02 1.85
C LEU A 117 -4.19 8.96 0.74
N VAL A 118 -3.93 9.36 -0.49
CA VAL A 118 -3.74 8.47 -1.62
C VAL A 118 -2.26 8.40 -1.95
N ILE A 119 -1.75 7.19 -2.16
CA ILE A 119 -0.42 6.93 -2.70
C ILE A 119 -0.59 6.07 -3.95
N VAL A 120 -0.08 6.55 -5.08
CA VAL A 120 0.04 5.78 -6.32
C VAL A 120 1.53 5.49 -6.51
N THR A 121 1.92 4.24 -6.31
CA THR A 121 3.29 3.78 -6.63
C THR A 121 3.49 3.72 -8.13
N LEU A 122 4.68 4.09 -8.59
CA LEU A 122 5.06 4.34 -9.98
C LEU A 122 6.34 3.56 -10.37
N GLY A 123 6.55 2.40 -9.76
CA GLY A 123 7.75 1.59 -9.91
C GLY A 123 9.06 2.37 -9.69
N ALA A 124 9.90 2.44 -10.73
CA ALA A 124 11.20 3.11 -10.68
C ALA A 124 11.10 4.65 -10.53
N GLU A 125 9.94 5.24 -10.81
CA GLU A 125 9.70 6.67 -10.63
C GLU A 125 9.32 7.02 -9.19
N GLY A 126 9.16 6.03 -8.29
CA GLY A 126 8.77 6.26 -6.89
C GLY A 126 7.27 6.26 -6.71
N CYS A 127 6.68 7.35 -6.21
CA CYS A 127 5.24 7.42 -6.03
C CYS A 127 4.70 8.85 -6.08
N MET A 128 3.43 8.98 -6.43
CA MET A 128 2.63 10.19 -6.28
C MET A 128 1.81 10.11 -4.98
N MET A 129 1.87 11.13 -4.13
CA MET A 129 1.00 11.24 -2.95
C MET A 129 0.04 12.42 -3.06
N MET A 130 -1.19 12.22 -2.57
CA MET A 130 -2.25 13.22 -2.54
C MET A 130 -2.94 13.18 -1.18
N SER A 131 -2.91 14.28 -0.44
CA SER A 131 -3.65 14.42 0.81
C SER A 131 -5.02 15.03 0.53
N GLY A 132 -6.07 14.54 1.20
CA GLY A 132 -7.39 15.18 1.18
C GLY A 132 -7.37 16.58 1.82
N ASP A 133 -6.42 16.84 2.73
CA ASP A 133 -6.25 18.13 3.41
C ASP A 133 -5.36 19.11 2.63
N GLU A 134 -4.47 18.59 1.77
CA GLU A 134 -3.57 19.37 0.91
C GLU A 134 -3.74 18.89 -0.53
N PRO A 135 -4.56 19.57 -1.34
CA PRO A 135 -4.92 19.10 -2.67
C PRO A 135 -3.79 19.24 -3.69
N ILE A 136 -2.58 19.64 -3.28
CA ILE A 136 -1.44 19.73 -4.18
C ILE A 136 -0.77 18.36 -4.19
N PRO A 137 -0.72 17.68 -5.35
CA PRO A 137 0.00 16.41 -5.49
C PRO A 137 1.49 16.60 -5.21
N LYS A 138 2.12 15.58 -4.62
CA LYS A 138 3.56 15.55 -4.41
C LYS A 138 4.15 14.27 -4.99
N HIS A 139 5.06 14.44 -5.93
CA HIS A 139 5.88 13.34 -6.44
C HIS A 139 7.07 13.10 -5.50
N VAL A 140 7.19 11.87 -5.00
CA VAL A 140 8.31 11.42 -4.17
C VAL A 140 9.12 10.41 -5.00
N PRO A 141 10.29 10.80 -5.55
CA PRO A 141 11.05 9.94 -6.44
C PRO A 141 11.67 8.75 -5.71
N ALA A 142 11.84 7.63 -6.42
CA ALA A 142 12.68 6.52 -5.97
C ALA A 142 14.15 6.74 -6.32
N GLY A 143 15.03 6.07 -5.58
CA GLY A 143 16.45 6.03 -5.93
C GLY A 143 16.69 5.19 -7.18
N LYS A 144 17.57 5.66 -8.09
CA LYS A 144 17.98 4.87 -9.25
C LYS A 144 18.81 3.67 -8.82
N VAL A 145 18.30 2.48 -9.07
CA VAL A 145 18.96 1.20 -8.78
C VAL A 145 18.91 0.29 -9.99
N ARG A 146 19.80 -0.71 -10.04
CA ARG A 146 19.74 -1.76 -11.05
C ARG A 146 18.80 -2.87 -10.55
N ALA A 147 17.60 -2.94 -11.09
CA ALA A 147 16.65 -3.98 -10.75
C ALA A 147 17.12 -5.36 -11.28
N VAL A 148 17.00 -6.37 -10.43
CA VAL A 148 17.20 -7.79 -10.74
C VAL A 148 15.84 -8.48 -10.87
N ASP A 149 14.95 -8.27 -9.91
CA ASP A 149 13.58 -8.81 -9.87
C ASP A 149 12.69 -7.84 -9.11
N THR A 150 11.58 -7.39 -9.69
CA THR A 150 10.68 -6.41 -9.06
C THR A 150 9.51 -7.06 -8.33
N THR A 151 9.45 -8.40 -8.31
CA THR A 151 8.33 -9.14 -7.73
C THR A 151 8.22 -8.85 -6.23
N GLY A 152 7.06 -8.36 -5.79
CA GLY A 152 6.79 -8.05 -4.37
C GLY A 152 7.35 -6.72 -3.87
N ALA A 153 7.89 -5.86 -4.74
CA ALA A 153 8.37 -4.53 -4.34
C ALA A 153 7.27 -3.64 -3.74
N GLY A 154 6.03 -3.76 -4.24
CA GLY A 154 4.86 -3.08 -3.70
C GLY A 154 4.56 -3.48 -2.26
N ASP A 155 4.61 -4.77 -1.94
CA ASP A 155 4.45 -5.27 -0.58
C ASP A 155 5.61 -4.81 0.33
N SER A 156 6.84 -4.77 -0.19
CA SER A 156 7.98 -4.21 0.54
C SER A 156 7.77 -2.73 0.86
N PHE A 157 7.22 -1.95 -0.07
CA PHE A 157 6.88 -0.54 0.14
C PHE A 157 5.78 -0.39 1.20
N VAL A 158 4.67 -1.11 1.06
CA VAL A 158 3.52 -1.06 1.99
C VAL A 158 3.94 -1.51 3.40
N GLY A 159 4.75 -2.56 3.52
CA GLY A 159 5.29 -3.04 4.79
C GLY A 159 6.23 -2.02 5.45
N ALA A 160 7.12 -1.41 4.67
CA ALA A 160 7.99 -0.34 5.17
C ALA A 160 7.18 0.87 5.64
N LEU A 161 6.16 1.27 4.88
CA LEU A 161 5.28 2.37 5.25
C LEU A 161 4.53 2.06 6.55
N ALA A 162 3.98 0.85 6.71
CA ALA A 162 3.34 0.41 7.94
C ALA A 162 4.30 0.47 9.15
N PHE A 163 5.56 0.07 8.97
CA PHE A 163 6.59 0.18 10.00
C PHE A 163 6.83 1.64 10.41
N TYR A 164 7.01 2.56 9.46
CA TYR A 164 7.23 3.97 9.77
C TYR A 164 6.03 4.62 10.45
N LEU A 165 4.82 4.31 10.01
CA LEU A 165 3.59 4.79 10.64
C LEU A 165 3.46 4.31 12.09
N ALA A 166 3.89 3.08 12.38
CA ALA A 166 3.78 2.49 13.72
C ALA A 166 4.87 3.00 14.69
N TYR A 167 6.11 3.13 14.22
CA TYR A 167 7.27 3.35 15.09
C TYR A 167 7.90 4.74 14.99
N TYR A 168 7.59 5.50 13.94
CA TYR A 168 8.18 6.82 13.67
C TYR A 168 7.12 7.93 13.54
N PRO A 169 6.14 8.05 14.46
CA PRO A 169 4.98 8.94 14.30
C PRO A 169 5.32 10.43 14.24
N LYS A 170 6.57 10.82 14.51
CA LYS A 170 7.07 12.20 14.44
C LYS A 170 7.58 12.58 13.04
N LEU A 171 7.82 11.61 12.15
CA LEU A 171 8.21 11.90 10.78
C LEU A 171 7.03 12.46 10.00
N SER A 172 7.31 13.32 9.01
CA SER A 172 6.30 13.68 8.03
C SER A 172 5.94 12.45 7.18
N VAL A 173 4.70 12.40 6.70
CA VAL A 173 4.25 11.33 5.80
C VAL A 173 5.14 11.22 4.56
N GLU A 174 5.54 12.36 3.99
CA GLU A 174 6.47 12.42 2.85
C GLU A 174 7.81 11.74 3.15
N GLU A 175 8.37 11.96 4.35
CA GLU A 175 9.62 11.32 4.77
C GLU A 175 9.44 9.81 5.00
N MET A 176 8.30 9.38 5.56
CA MET A 176 7.96 7.96 5.69
C MET A 176 7.88 7.28 4.31
N ILE A 177 7.26 7.94 3.34
CA ILE A 177 7.14 7.48 1.95
C ILE A 177 8.53 7.41 1.30
N ARG A 178 9.35 8.45 1.44
CA ARG A 178 10.72 8.50 0.90
C ARG A 178 11.56 7.34 1.42
N LYS A 179 11.51 7.07 2.73
CA LYS A 179 12.21 5.92 3.33
C LYS A 179 11.63 4.58 2.85
N SER A 180 10.30 4.48 2.67
CA SER A 180 9.64 3.28 2.13
C SER A 180 10.06 2.99 0.69
N ASN A 181 10.20 4.03 -0.16
CA ASN A 181 10.79 3.90 -1.49
C ASN A 181 12.22 3.34 -1.40
N CYS A 182 13.05 3.83 -0.48
CA CYS A 182 14.41 3.33 -0.31
C CYS A 182 14.43 1.83 0.05
N VAL A 183 13.59 1.40 1.00
CA VAL A 183 13.47 -0.02 1.37
C VAL A 183 13.02 -0.88 0.19
N ALA A 184 11.98 -0.45 -0.53
CA ALA A 184 11.50 -1.15 -1.72
C ALA A 184 12.56 -1.22 -2.82
N SER A 185 13.33 -0.15 -3.05
CA SER A 185 14.46 -0.13 -4.00
C SER A 185 15.57 -1.12 -3.64
N VAL A 186 15.73 -1.48 -2.36
CA VAL A 186 16.67 -2.56 -1.97
C VAL A 186 16.10 -3.93 -2.33
N SER A 187 14.80 -4.16 -2.13
CA SER A 187 14.16 -5.45 -2.47
C SER A 187 14.33 -5.80 -3.95
N VAL A 188 14.25 -4.82 -4.85
CA VAL A 188 14.34 -5.11 -6.29
C VAL A 188 15.73 -5.51 -6.79
N GLN A 189 16.76 -5.40 -5.94
CA GLN A 189 18.15 -5.69 -6.29
C GLN A 189 18.53 -7.16 -6.04
N ALA A 190 17.60 -7.98 -5.53
CA ALA A 190 17.79 -9.40 -5.30
C ALA A 190 16.62 -10.20 -5.89
N PRO A 191 16.82 -11.47 -6.30
CA PRO A 191 15.75 -12.30 -6.83
C PRO A 191 14.76 -12.76 -5.74
N GLY A 192 13.50 -12.95 -6.15
CA GLY A 192 12.43 -13.50 -5.31
C GLY A 192 11.63 -12.43 -4.56
N THR A 193 10.51 -12.86 -3.99
CA THR A 193 9.56 -12.01 -3.25
C THR A 193 10.03 -11.77 -1.82
N GLN A 194 9.55 -12.56 -0.84
CA GLN A 194 9.90 -12.33 0.56
C GLN A 194 11.40 -12.50 0.86
N SER A 195 12.09 -13.33 0.08
CA SER A 195 13.53 -13.56 0.22
C SER A 195 14.38 -12.35 -0.16
N SER A 196 13.85 -11.40 -0.93
CA SER A 196 14.55 -10.18 -1.31
C SER A 196 14.35 -9.03 -0.31
N TYR A 197 13.42 -9.16 0.63
CA TYR A 197 13.14 -8.10 1.60
C TYR A 197 14.33 -7.91 2.56
N PRO A 198 14.82 -6.67 2.72
CA PRO A 198 16.02 -6.43 3.51
C PRO A 198 15.74 -6.55 5.01
N TYR A 199 16.73 -7.00 5.77
CA TYR A 199 16.71 -6.84 7.22
C TYR A 199 17.19 -5.44 7.60
N ARG A 200 16.74 -4.94 8.76
CA ARG A 200 17.20 -3.64 9.33
C ARG A 200 18.72 -3.48 9.35
N LYS A 201 19.44 -4.54 9.69
CA LYS A 201 20.91 -4.54 9.78
C LYS A 201 21.62 -4.33 8.42
N ASP A 202 20.91 -4.59 7.33
CA ASP A 202 21.42 -4.50 5.96
C ASP A 202 21.01 -3.17 5.30
N LEU A 203 20.34 -2.29 6.06
CA LEU A 203 19.85 -0.98 5.60
C LEU A 203 20.68 0.17 6.19
N PRO A 204 20.79 1.32 5.49
CA PRO A 204 21.44 2.52 6.02
C PRO A 204 20.86 2.97 7.37
N GLN A 205 21.73 3.44 8.27
CA GLN A 205 21.32 3.84 9.63
C GLN A 205 20.36 5.03 9.66
N ASP A 206 20.46 5.94 8.69
CA ASP A 206 19.59 7.12 8.58
C ASP A 206 18.14 6.77 8.22
N LEU A 207 17.84 5.51 7.88
CA LEU A 207 16.48 5.02 7.74
C LEU A 207 15.77 4.77 9.08
N PHE A 208 16.42 4.98 10.22
CA PHE A 208 15.91 4.63 11.55
C PHE A 208 16.21 5.64 12.65
#